data_AF-A0A7K8TI73-F1
#
_entry.id   AF-A0A7K8TI73-F1
#
_cell.length_a   1.000
_cell.length_b   1.000
_cell.length_c   1.000
_cell.angle_alpha   90.00
_cell.angle_beta   90.00
_cell.angle_gamma   90.00
#
_symmetry.space_group_name_H-M   'P 1'
#
loop_
_entity.id
_entity.type
_entity.pdbx_description
1 polymer ?
#
loop_
_entity_poly.entity_id
_entity_poly.type
_entity_poly.pdbx_seq_one_letter_code
_entity_poly.pdbx_strand_id
1 'polypeptide(L)' 'HLTPPLSRCQELVAEGSPPRDSGSLRCQQVTVQYFVRSAELAGLHSETLLVPQQITFLQLWEEIVKIHPR' A
#
# COMPACT_ATOMS: atom_id res chain seq x y z
N HIS A 1 17.73 -0.03 -8.48
CA HIS A 1 16.26 -0.05 -8.65
C HIS A 1 15.63 -0.01 -7.27
N LEU A 2 15.33 1.19 -6.75
CA LEU A 2 14.66 1.35 -5.46
C LEU A 2 13.16 1.39 -5.75
N THR A 3 12.43 0.37 -5.34
CA THR A 3 10.95 0.40 -5.34
C THR A 3 10.51 1.55 -4.43
N PRO A 4 9.63 2.45 -4.89
CA PRO A 4 9.15 3.52 -4.02
C PRO A 4 8.31 2.94 -2.86
N PRO A 5 8.31 3.60 -1.68
CA PRO A 5 7.54 3.16 -0.51
C PRO A 5 6.03 3.20 -0.79
N LEU A 6 5.24 2.39 -0.08
CA LEU A 6 3.77 2.36 -0.26
C LEU A 6 3.13 3.74 -0.07
N SER A 7 3.68 4.56 0.85
CA SER A 7 3.23 5.92 1.14
C SER A 7 3.15 6.78 -0.13
N ARG A 8 4.12 6.63 -1.04
CA ARG A 8 4.19 7.42 -2.28
C ARG A 8 3.16 6.96 -3.33
N CYS A 9 2.76 5.70 -3.31
CA CYS A 9 1.65 5.23 -4.13
C CYS A 9 0.29 5.62 -3.51
N GLN A 10 0.19 5.66 -2.17
CA GLN A 10 -1.05 6.05 -1.46
C GLN A 10 -1.36 7.55 -1.57
N GLU A 11 -0.35 8.43 -1.54
CA GLU A 11 -0.52 9.88 -1.73
C GLU A 11 -1.21 10.24 -3.05
N LEU A 12 -0.99 9.45 -4.11
CA LEU A 12 -1.64 9.63 -5.42
C LEU A 12 -3.17 9.48 -5.39
N VAL A 13 -3.74 8.90 -4.33
CA VAL A 13 -5.21 8.79 -4.13
C VAL A 13 -5.76 9.95 -3.31
N ALA A 14 -4.94 10.54 -2.44
CA ALA A 14 -5.35 11.65 -1.59
C ALA A 14 -5.41 12.97 -2.36
N GLU A 15 -4.49 13.19 -3.31
CA GLU A 15 -4.55 14.31 -4.24
C GLU A 15 -5.32 13.88 -5.48
N GLY A 16 -6.60 14.27 -5.60
CA GLY A 16 -7.48 13.95 -6.74
C GLY A 16 -7.07 14.57 -8.09
N SER A 17 -5.77 14.73 -8.37
CA SER A 17 -5.21 15.29 -9.59
C SER A 17 -4.12 14.37 -10.15
N PRO A 18 -4.16 14.00 -11.45
CA PRO A 18 -3.08 13.22 -12.03
C PRO A 18 -1.80 14.07 -12.10
N PRO A 19 -0.65 13.56 -11.65
CA PRO A 19 0.61 14.29 -11.76
C PRO A 19 0.94 14.47 -13.24
N ARG A 20 1.03 15.73 -13.69
CA ARG A 20 1.34 16.10 -15.08
C ARG A 20 2.80 15.89 -15.46
N ASP A 21 3.67 15.55 -14.52
CA ASP A 21 5.07 15.27 -14.81
C ASP A 21 5.70 14.46 -13.68
N SER A 22 5.84 13.15 -13.84
CA SER A 22 6.76 12.32 -13.03
C SER A 22 6.81 10.93 -13.64
N GLY A 23 8.01 10.45 -13.96
CA GLY A 23 8.27 9.12 -14.49
C GLY A 23 7.38 8.05 -13.85
N SER A 24 6.57 7.42 -14.70
CA SER A 24 5.47 6.51 -14.39
C SER A 24 5.79 5.53 -13.25
N LEU A 25 5.46 5.91 -12.01
CA LEU A 25 5.30 4.92 -10.94
C LEU A 25 4.04 4.16 -11.26
N ARG A 26 4.20 2.99 -11.89
CA ARG A 26 3.09 2.08 -12.13
C ARG A 26 2.71 1.48 -10.78
N CYS A 27 1.70 2.05 -10.15
CA CYS A 27 1.09 1.46 -8.96
C CYS A 27 -0.08 0.57 -9.40
N GLN A 28 -0.33 -0.50 -8.66
CA GLN A 28 -1.48 -1.38 -8.80
C GLN A 28 -2.29 -1.37 -7.50
N GLN A 29 -3.59 -1.58 -7.62
CA GLN A 29 -4.47 -1.68 -6.48
C GLN A 29 -4.54 -3.13 -6.00
N VAL A 30 -4.38 -3.35 -4.70
CA VAL A 30 -4.54 -4.67 -4.06
C VAL A 30 -5.49 -4.55 -2.88
N THR A 31 -6.32 -5.56 -2.68
CA THR A 31 -7.19 -5.65 -1.50
C THR A 31 -6.58 -6.62 -0.51
N VAL A 32 -6.34 -6.13 0.71
CA VAL A 32 -5.87 -6.92 1.84
C VAL A 32 -7.06 -7.26 2.72
N GLN A 33 -7.19 -8.52 3.11
CA GLN A 33 -8.23 -8.99 4.03
C GLN A 33 -7.57 -9.51 5.29
N TYR A 34 -8.06 -9.04 6.44
CA TYR A 34 -7.57 -9.39 7.74
C TYR A 34 -8.55 -10.34 8.43
N PHE A 35 -8.01 -11.42 9.00
CA PHE A 35 -8.78 -12.46 9.66
C PHE A 35 -8.39 -12.58 11.14
N VAL A 36 -9.40 -12.80 11.99
CA VAL A 36 -9.24 -13.07 13.42
C VAL A 36 -8.37 -11.97 14.06
N ARG A 37 -7.31 -12.35 14.78
CA ARG A 37 -6.43 -11.45 15.52
C ARG A 37 -5.80 -10.35 14.65
N SER A 38 -5.59 -10.60 13.36
CA SER A 38 -5.04 -9.58 12.47
C SER A 38 -6.03 -8.43 12.20
N ALA A 39 -7.34 -8.70 12.21
CA ALA A 39 -8.35 -7.65 12.06
C ALA A 39 -8.48 -6.80 13.32
N GLU A 40 -8.31 -7.42 14.50
CA GLU A 40 -8.27 -6.70 15.79
C GLU A 40 -7.07 -5.76 15.86
N LEU A 41 -5.89 -6.24 15.44
CA LEU A 41 -4.66 -5.44 15.44
C LEU A 41 -4.71 -4.29 14.44
N ALA A 42 -5.24 -4.53 13.23
CA ALA A 42 -5.38 -3.49 12.22
C ALA A 42 -6.58 -2.54 12.49
N GLY A 43 -7.50 -2.92 13.38
CA GLY A 43 -8.76 -2.19 13.61
C GLY A 43 -9.71 -2.22 12.42
N LEU A 44 -9.48 -3.11 11.44
CA LEU A 44 -10.21 -3.17 10.17
C LEU A 44 -10.22 -4.58 9.59
N HIS A 45 -11.28 -4.92 8.87
CA HIS A 45 -11.45 -6.23 8.23
C HIS A 45 -10.80 -6.32 6.85
N SER A 46 -10.67 -5.19 6.16
CA SER A 46 -10.05 -5.11 4.85
C SER A 46 -9.62 -3.70 4.54
N GLU A 47 -8.57 -3.56 3.74
CA GLU A 47 -8.19 -2.28 3.16
C GLU A 47 -7.73 -2.45 1.71
N THR A 48 -7.77 -1.34 0.98
CA THR A 48 -7.31 -1.31 -0.40
C THR A 48 -6.05 -0.46 -0.46
N LEU A 49 -4.94 -1.07 -0.88
CA LEU A 49 -3.63 -0.45 -0.94
C LEU A 49 -3.26 -0.19 -2.40
N LEU A 50 -2.63 0.96 -2.66
CA LEU A 50 -1.86 1.16 -3.88
C LEU A 50 -0.41 0.77 -3.64
N VAL A 51 0.09 -0.16 -4.45
CA VAL A 51 1.41 -0.74 -4.31
C VAL A 51 2.18 -0.64 -5.62
N PRO A 52 3.52 -0.53 -5.61
CA PRO A 52 4.30 -0.57 -6.83
C PRO A 52 4.08 -1.88 -7.61
N GLN A 53 4.08 -1.82 -8.95
CA GLN A 53 3.87 -3.01 -9.80
C GLN A 53 4.86 -4.15 -9.54
N GLN A 54 6.10 -3.83 -9.15
CA GLN A 54 7.14 -4.81 -8.87
C GLN A 54 7.32 -5.13 -7.38
N ILE A 55 6.32 -4.87 -6.54
CA ILE A 55 6.40 -5.23 -5.12
C ILE A 55 6.34 -6.75 -4.93
N THR A 56 7.15 -7.27 -4.03
CA THR A 56 7.04 -8.68 -3.59
C THR A 56 6.08 -8.83 -2.42
N PHE A 57 5.56 -10.04 -2.20
CA PHE A 57 4.68 -10.31 -1.06
C PHE A 57 5.35 -9.99 0.29
N LEU A 58 6.64 -10.30 0.43
CA LEU A 58 7.41 -10.01 1.65
C LEU A 58 7.48 -8.50 1.92
N GLN A 59 7.82 -7.71 0.90
CA GLN A 59 7.88 -6.24 1.02
C GLN A 59 6.51 -5.65 1.34
N LEU A 60 5.44 -6.16 0.71
CA LEU A 60 4.07 -5.74 1.02
C LEU A 60 3.75 -6.01 2.50
N TRP A 61 4.06 -7.21 2.98
CA TRP A 61 3.83 -7.57 4.38
C TRP A 61 4.62 -6.70 5.37
N GLU A 62 5.90 -6.45 5.09
CA GLU A 62 6.73 -5.56 5.91
C GLU A 62 6.14 -4.15 6.03
N GLU A 63 5.58 -3.63 4.94
CA GLU A 63 4.93 -2.32 4.93
C GLU A 63 3.59 -2.35 5.68
N ILE A 64 2.77 -3.40 5.53
CA ILE A 64 1.51 -3.56 6.28
C ILE A 64 1.78 -3.57 7.79
N VAL A 65 2.81 -4.30 8.24
CA VAL A 65 3.18 -4.37 9.66
C VAL A 65 3.68 -3.02 10.20
N LYS A 66 4.26 -2.16 9.35
CA LYS A 66 4.63 -0.78 9.75
C LYS A 66 3.42 0.13 9.91
N ILE A 67 2.39 -0.05 9.09
CA ILE A 67 1.15 0.76 9.13
C ILE A 67 0.31 0.38 10.35
N HIS A 68 0.20 -0.92 10.64
CA HIS A 68 -0.54 -1.47 11.77
C HIS A 68 0.42 -2.12 12.78
N PRO A 69 1.26 -1.32 13.47
CA PRO A 69 2.09 -1.83 14.54
C PRO A 69 1.18 -2.31 15.68
N ARG A 70 1.65 -3.33 16.39
CA ARG A 70 0.92 -4.00 17.48
C ARG A 70 0.33 -3.07 18.52
#